data_AF-A0A839UA43-F1
#
_entry.id   AF-A0A839UA43-F1
#
_cell.length_a   1.000
_cell.length_b   1.000
_cell.length_c   1.000
_cell.angle_alpha   90.00
_cell.angle_beta   90.00
_cell.angle_gamma   90.00
#
_symmetry.space_group_name_H-M   'P 1'
#
loop_
_entity.id
_entity.type
_entity.pdbx_description
1 polymer ?
#
loop_
_entity_poly.entity_id
_entity_poly.type
_entity_poly.pdbx_seq_one_letter_code
_entity_poly.pdbx_strand_id
1 'polypeptide(L)'
;MTVKLRAHHLLCVLTYVGKGYSPAFTANYDSIVARLVAGEDILIEEGPDDICQPLLATTEPHCLRDSVIERDIKAMHDVADLLGRPLQVGDVMTLDAVTVGKFRDAFTKGQTRRACIGCEWFELCSVISKSGYQDTRLKFE
;
A
#
# COMPACT_ATOMS: atom_id res chain seq x y z
N MET A 1 -3.75 8.31 17.24
CA MET A 1 -2.72 7.37 16.74
C MET A 1 -2.90 7.29 15.24
N THR A 2 -1.82 7.10 14.49
CA THR A 2 -1.83 7.18 13.02
C THR A 2 -0.96 6.05 12.48
N VAL A 3 -1.42 5.37 11.43
CA VAL A 3 -0.63 4.37 10.70
C VAL A 3 0.33 5.11 9.77
N LYS A 4 1.63 4.85 9.88
CA LYS A 4 2.60 5.38 8.93
C LYS A 4 2.66 4.48 7.72
N LEU A 5 2.42 5.03 6.52
CA LEU A 5 2.60 4.31 5.26
C LEU A 5 3.44 5.11 4.28
N ARG A 6 4.38 4.43 3.64
CA ARG A 6 5.03 4.96 2.43
C ARG A 6 4.11 4.82 1.22
N ALA A 7 4.31 5.67 0.22
CA ALA A 7 3.37 5.82 -0.89
C ALA A 7 3.09 4.51 -1.66
N HIS A 8 4.07 3.64 -1.86
CA HIS A 8 3.79 2.38 -2.56
C HIS A 8 3.01 1.38 -1.69
N HIS A 9 3.18 1.41 -0.37
CA HIS A 9 2.41 0.55 0.54
C HIS A 9 0.94 0.97 0.68
N LEU A 10 0.65 2.27 0.53
CA LEU A 10 -0.71 2.78 0.32
C LEU A 10 -1.39 2.12 -0.90
N LEU A 11 -0.65 1.81 -1.96
CA LEU A 11 -1.17 1.06 -3.11
C LEU A 11 -1.21 -0.45 -2.85
N CYS A 12 -0.19 -1.02 -2.22
CA CYS A 12 -0.13 -2.46 -1.93
C CYS A 12 -1.30 -2.93 -1.05
N VAL A 13 -1.73 -2.13 -0.07
CA VAL A 13 -2.81 -2.52 0.86
C VAL A 13 -4.14 -2.73 0.16
N LEU A 14 -4.36 -2.06 -0.98
CA LEU A 14 -5.56 -2.24 -1.80
C LEU A 14 -5.75 -3.68 -2.27
N THR A 15 -4.63 -4.39 -2.48
CA THR A 15 -4.53 -5.75 -3.03
C THR A 15 -4.07 -6.79 -2.00
N TYR A 16 -3.93 -6.44 -0.73
CA TYR A 16 -3.40 -7.35 0.27
C TYR A 16 -4.40 -8.48 0.59
N VAL A 17 -3.93 -9.73 0.52
CA VAL A 17 -4.72 -10.97 0.68
C VAL A 17 -4.21 -11.88 1.81
N GLY A 18 -3.22 -11.44 2.59
CA GLY A 18 -2.71 -12.24 3.72
C GLY A 18 -1.80 -13.41 3.35
N LYS A 19 -1.14 -13.36 2.18
CA LYS A 19 -0.21 -14.40 1.71
C LYS A 19 0.93 -13.80 0.89
N GLY A 20 2.00 -14.59 0.68
CA GLY A 20 3.17 -14.20 -0.12
C GLY A 20 4.32 -13.58 0.68
N TYR A 21 4.18 -13.46 1.99
CA TYR A 21 5.20 -12.91 2.89
C TYR A 21 5.53 -13.87 4.02
N SER A 22 6.58 -13.56 4.80
CA SER A 22 6.90 -14.31 6.01
C SER A 22 5.73 -14.26 7.01
N PRO A 23 5.61 -15.25 7.92
CA PRO A 23 4.55 -15.25 8.93
C PRO A 23 4.50 -13.97 9.77
N ALA A 24 5.67 -13.48 10.22
CA ALA A 24 5.76 -12.25 11.01
C ALA A 24 5.32 -11.01 10.23
N PHE A 25 5.72 -10.90 8.96
CA PHE A 25 5.29 -9.79 8.10
C PHE A 25 3.79 -9.84 7.82
N THR A 26 3.25 -11.04 7.57
CA THR A 26 1.81 -11.24 7.34
C THR A 26 1.00 -10.86 8.57
N ALA A 27 1.40 -11.32 9.76
CA ALA A 27 0.71 -10.97 11.00
C ALA A 27 0.75 -9.46 11.29
N ASN A 28 1.86 -8.78 11.01
CA ASN A 28 1.94 -7.32 11.14
C ASN A 28 1.02 -6.62 10.14
N TYR A 29 1.05 -7.01 8.87
CA TYR A 29 0.24 -6.39 7.84
C TYR A 29 -1.26 -6.60 8.11
N ASP A 30 -1.66 -7.78 8.63
CA ASP A 30 -3.02 -8.02 9.12
C ASP A 30 -3.44 -7.02 10.21
N SER A 31 -2.57 -6.76 11.18
CA SER A 31 -2.81 -5.76 12.22
C SER A 31 -2.94 -4.34 11.66
N ILE A 32 -2.10 -3.97 10.70
CA ILE A 32 -2.19 -2.67 10.01
C ILE A 32 -3.51 -2.54 9.25
N VAL A 33 -3.92 -3.55 8.49
CA VAL A 33 -5.21 -3.52 7.79
C VAL A 33 -6.37 -3.38 8.76
N ALA A 34 -6.36 -4.10 9.88
CA ALA A 34 -7.41 -3.96 10.90
C ALA A 34 -7.52 -2.53 11.45
N ARG A 35 -6.38 -1.87 11.70
CA ARG A 35 -6.32 -0.46 12.12
C ARG A 35 -6.92 0.48 11.08
N LEU A 36 -6.56 0.30 9.81
CA LEU A 36 -7.09 1.11 8.70
C LEU A 36 -8.60 0.92 8.53
N VAL A 37 -9.10 -0.32 8.64
CA VAL A 37 -10.55 -0.61 8.58
C VAL A 37 -11.29 0.00 9.77
N ALA A 38 -10.66 0.08 10.94
CA ALA A 38 -11.22 0.78 12.11
C ALA A 38 -11.22 2.32 11.96
N GLY A 39 -10.80 2.85 10.82
CA GLY A 39 -10.80 4.29 10.52
C GLY A 39 -9.57 5.03 11.05
N GLU A 40 -8.49 4.33 11.40
CA GLU A 40 -7.26 5.00 11.80
C GLU A 40 -6.63 5.73 10.60
N ASP A 41 -6.24 6.98 10.83
CA ASP A 41 -5.60 7.82 9.82
C ASP A 41 -4.28 7.22 9.33
N ILE A 42 -3.93 7.54 8.09
CA ILE A 42 -2.64 7.29 7.47
C ILE A 42 -1.83 8.58 7.47
N LEU A 43 -0.59 8.50 7.93
CA LEU A 43 0.45 9.52 7.71
C LEU A 43 1.34 9.03 6.58
N ILE A 44 1.47 9.83 5.52
CA ILE A 44 2.42 9.53 4.45
C ILE A 44 3.84 9.76 4.97
N GLU A 45 4.62 8.69 5.02
CA GLU A 45 6.00 8.67 5.54
C GLU A 45 7.00 8.39 4.42
N GLU A 46 8.22 8.90 4.56
CA GLU A 46 9.37 8.51 3.76
C GLU A 46 10.13 7.36 4.43
N GLY A 47 10.63 6.40 3.64
CA GLY A 47 11.44 5.29 4.14
C GLY A 47 10.60 4.11 4.66
N PRO A 48 11.17 3.22 5.49
CA PRO A 48 10.44 2.09 6.06
C PRO A 48 9.29 2.56 6.95
N ASP A 49 8.13 1.93 6.78
CA ASP A 49 6.90 2.34 7.45
C ASP A 49 6.39 1.28 8.44
N ASP A 50 5.14 1.42 8.91
CA ASP A 50 4.57 0.50 9.90
C ASP A 50 4.45 -0.94 9.35
N ILE A 51 4.28 -1.11 8.03
CA ILE A 51 4.23 -2.44 7.40
C ILE A 51 5.63 -3.07 7.39
N CYS A 52 6.68 -2.28 7.19
CA CYS A 52 8.06 -2.75 7.14
C CYS A 52 8.60 -3.32 8.46
N GLN A 53 8.01 -2.99 9.62
CA GLN A 53 8.60 -3.22 10.94
C GLN A 53 9.22 -4.61 11.16
N PRO A 54 8.54 -5.74 10.82
CA PRO A 54 9.12 -7.07 11.04
C PRO A 54 10.38 -7.37 10.21
N LEU A 55 10.62 -6.63 9.12
CA LEU A 55 11.80 -6.81 8.27
C LEU A 55 13.02 -6.05 8.77
N LEU A 56 12.84 -5.00 9.59
CA LEU A 56 13.94 -4.11 9.99
C LEU A 56 14.98 -4.81 10.87
N ALA A 57 14.62 -5.91 11.52
CA ALA A 57 15.55 -6.73 12.29
C ALA A 57 16.36 -7.73 11.44
N THR A 58 16.13 -7.79 10.12
CA THR A 58 16.87 -8.68 9.21
C THR A 58 18.19 -8.06 8.75
N THR A 59 19.10 -8.87 8.23
CA THR A 59 20.45 -8.43 7.81
C THR A 59 20.43 -7.53 6.58
N GLU A 60 19.48 -7.71 5.66
CA GLU A 60 19.34 -6.92 4.44
C GLU A 60 17.86 -6.56 4.18
N PRO A 61 17.30 -5.62 4.93
CA PRO A 61 15.90 -5.24 4.78
C PRO A 61 15.70 -4.58 3.41
N HIS A 62 14.92 -5.24 2.54
CA HIS A 62 14.72 -4.77 1.18
C HIS A 62 14.13 -3.36 1.11
N CYS A 63 13.40 -2.92 2.14
CA CYS A 63 12.77 -1.61 2.24
C CYS A 63 13.75 -0.43 2.25
N LEU A 64 15.05 -0.69 2.44
CA LEU A 64 16.14 0.30 2.38
C LEU A 64 16.81 0.39 0.99
N ARG A 65 16.44 -0.45 0.02
CA ARG A 65 17.06 -0.43 -1.31
C ARG A 65 16.59 0.79 -2.11
N ASP A 66 17.47 1.39 -2.91
CA ASP A 66 17.17 2.53 -3.80
C ASP A 66 15.97 2.26 -4.72
N SER A 67 15.87 1.03 -5.23
CA SER A 67 14.73 0.60 -6.05
C SER A 67 13.37 0.78 -5.37
N VAL A 68 13.30 0.76 -4.03
CA VAL A 68 12.06 0.96 -3.28
C VAL A 68 11.76 2.45 -3.12
N ILE A 69 12.80 3.29 -2.97
CA ILE A 69 12.65 4.76 -2.99
C ILE A 69 12.09 5.20 -4.34
N GLU A 70 12.59 4.65 -5.45
CA GLU A 70 12.03 4.93 -6.78
C GLU A 70 10.56 4.50 -6.91
N ARG A 71 10.17 3.38 -6.28
CA ARG A 71 8.77 2.94 -6.26
C ARG A 71 7.89 3.91 -5.48
N ASP A 72 8.36 4.43 -4.35
CA ASP A 72 7.62 5.44 -3.60
C ASP A 72 7.37 6.69 -4.42
N ILE A 73 8.40 7.21 -5.09
CA ILE A 73 8.27 8.42 -5.92
C ILE A 73 7.23 8.19 -7.02
N LYS A 74 7.28 7.04 -7.70
CA LYS A 74 6.29 6.67 -8.73
C LYS A 74 4.88 6.55 -8.15
N ALA A 75 4.73 5.92 -6.99
CA ALA A 75 3.46 5.75 -6.33
C ALA A 75 2.88 7.09 -5.87
N MET A 76 3.72 7.98 -5.33
CA MET A 76 3.32 9.30 -4.86
C MET A 76 2.81 10.17 -6.02
N HIS A 77 3.48 10.14 -7.18
CA HIS A 77 2.99 10.80 -8.39
C HIS A 77 1.67 10.19 -8.88
N ASP A 78 1.56 8.87 -8.95
CA ASP A 78 0.33 8.16 -9.34
C ASP A 78 -0.87 8.54 -8.46
N VAL A 79 -0.67 8.56 -7.15
CA VAL A 79 -1.73 8.93 -6.20
C VAL A 79 -2.04 10.41 -6.28
N ALA A 80 -1.05 11.29 -6.44
CA ALA A 80 -1.27 12.72 -6.64
C ALA A 80 -2.11 13.01 -7.89
N ASP A 81 -1.76 12.37 -9.02
CA ASP A 81 -2.50 12.46 -10.28
C ASP A 81 -3.97 11.99 -10.09
N LEU A 82 -4.18 10.88 -9.39
CA LEU A 82 -5.51 10.36 -9.07
C LEU A 82 -6.32 11.29 -8.17
N LEU A 83 -5.67 11.92 -7.18
CA LEU A 83 -6.32 12.83 -6.24
C LEU A 83 -6.56 14.22 -6.84
N GLY A 84 -5.88 14.57 -7.94
CA GLY A 84 -5.93 15.91 -8.52
C GLY A 84 -5.27 16.98 -7.65
N ARG A 85 -4.41 16.56 -6.71
CA ARG A 85 -3.65 17.43 -5.82
C ARG A 85 -2.31 16.78 -5.46
N PRO A 86 -1.28 17.54 -5.07
CA PRO A 86 -0.04 16.98 -4.56
C PRO A 86 -0.29 16.03 -3.38
N LEU A 87 0.49 14.95 -3.34
CA LEU A 87 0.66 14.09 -2.17
C LEU A 87 2.10 14.27 -1.68
N GLN A 88 2.27 14.54 -0.40
CA GLN A 88 3.57 14.84 0.20
C GLN A 88 3.77 14.04 1.50
N VAL A 89 5.03 13.84 1.87
CA VAL A 89 5.38 13.32 3.20
C VAL A 89 4.84 14.28 4.26
N GLY A 90 4.20 13.73 5.29
CA GLY A 90 3.49 14.49 6.31
C GLY A 90 2.00 14.69 6.02
N ASP A 91 1.52 14.41 4.82
CA ASP A 91 0.09 14.41 4.53
C ASP A 91 -0.63 13.34 5.35
N VAL A 92 -1.83 13.70 5.82
CA VAL A 92 -2.72 12.78 6.53
C VAL A 92 -3.94 12.48 5.67
N MET A 93 -4.34 11.20 5.62
CA MET A 93 -5.57 10.78 4.96
C MET A 93 -6.22 9.59 5.66
N THR A 94 -7.53 9.48 5.55
CA THR A 94 -8.28 8.30 6.01
C THR A 94 -8.71 7.48 4.81
N LEU A 95 -8.77 6.15 4.97
CA LEU A 95 -9.40 5.27 3.99
C LEU A 95 -10.83 4.99 4.41
N ASP A 96 -11.77 5.19 3.50
CA ASP A 96 -13.15 4.74 3.60
C ASP A 96 -13.54 3.94 2.35
N ALA A 97 -14.76 3.39 2.33
CA ALA A 97 -15.25 2.59 1.21
C ALA A 97 -15.19 3.35 -0.13
N VAL A 98 -15.50 4.65 -0.13
CA VAL A 98 -15.52 5.51 -1.34
C VAL A 98 -14.11 5.72 -1.88
N THR A 99 -13.18 6.08 -1.00
CA THR A 99 -11.77 6.33 -1.31
C THR A 99 -11.09 5.07 -1.82
N VAL A 100 -11.30 3.94 -1.13
CA VAL A 100 -10.77 2.65 -1.56
C VAL A 100 -11.38 2.20 -2.88
N GLY A 101 -12.68 2.44 -3.12
CA GLY A 101 -13.32 2.19 -4.41
C GLY A 101 -12.63 2.96 -5.55
N LYS A 102 -12.40 4.27 -5.37
CA LYS A 102 -11.68 5.12 -6.35
C LYS A 102 -10.27 4.61 -6.60
N PHE A 103 -9.54 4.25 -5.56
CA PHE A 103 -8.17 3.78 -5.65
C PHE A 103 -8.08 2.43 -6.38
N ARG A 104 -9.01 1.52 -6.08
CA ARG A 104 -9.12 0.21 -6.74
C ARG A 104 -9.50 0.31 -8.21
N ASP A 105 -10.42 1.21 -8.56
CA ASP A 105 -10.77 1.46 -9.97
C ASP A 105 -9.56 1.96 -10.77
N ALA A 106 -8.84 2.96 -10.22
CA ALA A 106 -7.63 3.49 -10.85
C ALA A 106 -6.52 2.43 -10.98
N PHE A 107 -6.31 1.61 -9.95
CA PHE A 107 -5.33 0.52 -9.96
C PHE A 107 -5.68 -0.55 -11.00
N THR A 108 -6.97 -0.90 -11.12
CA THR A 108 -7.47 -1.87 -12.11
C THR A 108 -7.24 -1.36 -13.53
N LYS A 109 -7.49 -0.07 -13.76
CA LYS A 109 -7.23 0.62 -15.04
C LYS A 109 -5.75 0.85 -15.32
N GLY A 110 -4.86 0.53 -14.39
CA GLY A 110 -3.42 0.69 -14.53
C GLY A 110 -2.91 2.13 -14.29
N GLN A 111 -3.77 3.04 -13.86
CA GLN A 111 -3.45 4.46 -13.65
C GLN A 111 -2.48 4.67 -12.49
N THR A 112 -2.53 3.80 -11.47
CA THR A 112 -1.68 3.88 -10.28
C THR A 112 -0.71 2.70 -10.17
N ARG A 113 -0.11 2.28 -11.29
CA ARG A 113 0.77 1.09 -11.35
C ARG A 113 2.20 1.36 -11.84
N ARG A 114 2.65 2.62 -11.97
CA ARG A 114 4.06 2.91 -12.35
C ARG A 114 5.03 2.29 -11.33
N ALA A 115 4.68 2.35 -10.04
CA ALA A 115 5.46 1.74 -8.96
C ALA A 115 5.50 0.20 -9.01
N CYS A 116 4.56 -0.44 -9.71
CA CYS A 116 4.45 -1.90 -9.77
C CYS A 116 5.36 -2.52 -10.85
N ILE A 117 5.94 -1.74 -11.76
CA ILE A 117 6.83 -2.25 -12.82
C ILE A 117 8.01 -2.98 -12.17
N GLY A 118 8.25 -4.23 -12.60
CA GLY A 118 9.29 -5.10 -12.03
C GLY A 118 9.06 -5.48 -10.56
N CYS A 119 7.86 -5.30 -10.01
CA CYS A 119 7.50 -5.83 -8.69
C CYS A 119 7.25 -7.33 -8.82
N GLU A 120 7.80 -8.13 -7.91
CA GLU A 120 7.58 -9.57 -7.88
C GLU A 120 6.09 -9.94 -7.74
N TRP A 121 5.29 -9.11 -7.04
CA TRP A 121 3.85 -9.37 -6.83
C TRP A 121 2.94 -8.82 -7.93
N PHE A 122 3.50 -8.28 -9.01
CA PHE A 122 2.73 -7.63 -10.08
C PHE A 122 1.60 -8.53 -10.63
N GLU A 123 1.89 -9.80 -10.91
CA GLU A 123 0.90 -10.74 -11.45
C GLU A 123 -0.18 -11.10 -10.42
N LEU A 124 0.20 -11.32 -9.16
CA LEU A 124 -0.74 -11.58 -8.08
C LEU A 124 -1.71 -10.39 -7.91
N CYS A 125 -1.18 -9.18 -7.82
CA CYS A 125 -1.99 -7.98 -7.69
C CYS A 125 -2.89 -7.75 -8.92
N SER A 126 -2.44 -8.14 -10.11
CA SER A 126 -3.23 -8.06 -11.35
C SER A 126 -4.41 -9.04 -11.36
N VAL A 127 -4.23 -10.26 -10.83
CA VAL A 127 -5.33 -11.22 -10.67
C VAL A 127 -6.34 -10.72 -9.64
N ILE A 128 -5.86 -10.17 -8.52
CA ILE A 128 -6.72 -9.61 -7.47
C ILE A 128 -7.53 -8.41 -7.98
N SER A 129 -6.91 -7.50 -8.74
CA SER A 129 -7.64 -6.35 -9.31
C SER A 129 -8.71 -6.79 -10.31
N LYS A 130 -8.41 -7.79 -11.16
CA LYS A 130 -9.37 -8.31 -12.15
C LYS A 130 -10.51 -9.12 -11.53
N SER A 131 -10.31 -9.69 -10.35
CA SER A 131 -11.35 -10.42 -9.60
C SER A 131 -12.20 -9.49 -8.72
N GLY A 132 -12.04 -8.17 -8.83
CA GLY A 132 -12.83 -7.21 -8.06
C GLY A 132 -12.47 -7.18 -6.57
N TYR A 133 -11.23 -7.54 -6.22
CA TYR A 133 -10.69 -7.42 -4.85
C TYR A 133 -11.42 -8.27 -3.79
N GLN A 134 -12.18 -9.29 -4.19
CA GLN A 134 -13.06 -10.08 -3.32
C GLN A 134 -12.34 -10.70 -2.11
N ASP A 135 -11.11 -11.17 -2.31
CA ASP A 135 -10.31 -11.86 -1.29
C ASP A 135 -9.41 -10.93 -0.46
N THR A 136 -9.45 -9.62 -0.74
CA THR A 136 -8.58 -8.67 -0.03
C THR A 136 -9.01 -8.50 1.41
N ARG A 137 -8.05 -8.26 2.30
CA ARG A 137 -8.31 -8.05 3.73
C ARG A 137 -8.82 -6.65 4.05
N LEU A 138 -8.51 -5.66 3.20
CA LEU A 138 -9.01 -4.29 3.32
C LEU A 138 -10.47 -4.23 2.87
N LYS A 139 -11.41 -4.38 3.81
CA LYS A 139 -12.85 -4.34 3.58
C LYS A 139 -13.50 -3.36 4.55
N PHE A 140 -14.29 -2.45 4.00
CA PHE A 140 -15.13 -1.52 4.75
C PHE A 140 -16.57 -2.03 4.62
N GLU A 141 -17.32 -1.98 5.71
CA GLU A 141 -18.74 -2.33 5.75
C GLU A 141 -19.63 -1.29 5.06
#